data_AF-A0A7W7SLW5-F1
#
_entry.id   AF-A0A7W7SLW5-F1
#
_cell.length_a   1.000
_cell.length_b   1.000
_cell.length_c   1.000
_cell.angle_alpha   90.00
_cell.angle_beta   90.00
_cell.angle_gamma   90.00
#
_symmetry.space_group_name_H-M   'P 1'
#
loop_
_entity.id
_entity.type
_entity.pdbx_description
1 polymer ?
#
loop_
_entity_poly.entity_id
_entity_poly.type
_entity_poly.pdbx_seq_one_letter_code
_entity_poly.pdbx_strand_id
1 'polypeptide(L)'
;MTHPRIPQALYDRVQALTDAGDVDEFVAGLVEIGELRSTDRDLRDLLGSAPADRWLAVYRRVAAARADQPRSPEDQLWRAVRETMPESAPTGVLREILEDIGQEFSYYPFEHLAELARAWLATGAELPVMLVGVLRRTAHTELTFDRSAPVLPALLSELTDLPPVDPGEVWADRVLADLPDLGVDWQRLLAHAGTATAAKPSDRWERHGRELLDVVGPNRAARIIEGWLRLVGQPRSIPLWQDYWWELGEYRYDPHNEIVLRGLIWLLGFTPADPDSARTLGELVPIALRRTPVTENLLSLPTAKAAVYALSRMTGLVAVEQLARLTHRVTVRSVRKDIDAAIDRQTAALGIPRAEAEETGIPSYGFVEVGRRVLSIGGVTATLTVSGVRVVLAWRDTAGNLLKAPPPAVRRGHADEMGRLRSQTRRIDQALAAQVDRLAREMTAGRAWRYDRWCEHYLDHPLVGVLARGLIWTVDGQSCGYADGALRGLDDAPPTPAPDAPVRLWHPAHHTEDEVAAWRSWLHRHDIGQPVAQVDLPVVRPV
;
A
#
# COMPACT_ATOMS: atom_id res chain seq x y z
N MET A 1 26.22 24.40 -10.62
CA MET A 1 27.26 24.34 -11.68
C MET A 1 26.79 25.27 -12.78
N THR A 2 27.59 26.27 -13.15
CA THR A 2 27.28 27.19 -14.25
C THR A 2 27.39 26.40 -15.56
N HIS A 3 26.27 26.18 -16.25
CA HIS A 3 26.28 25.61 -17.60
C HIS A 3 27.14 26.50 -18.50
N PRO A 4 27.97 25.94 -19.40
CA PRO A 4 28.72 26.74 -20.35
C PRO A 4 27.72 27.54 -21.20
N ARG A 5 27.92 28.87 -21.27
CA ARG A 5 27.13 29.72 -22.16
C ARG A 5 27.47 29.36 -23.60
N ILE A 6 26.46 29.23 -24.45
CA ILE A 6 26.64 29.04 -25.90
C ILE A 6 27.52 30.17 -26.44
N PRO A 7 28.52 29.89 -27.30
CA PRO A 7 29.25 30.93 -28.00
C PRO A 7 28.27 31.83 -28.79
N GLN A 8 28.28 33.14 -28.54
CA GLN A 8 27.35 34.08 -29.19
C GLN A 8 27.36 33.95 -30.72
N ALA A 9 28.54 33.74 -31.33
CA ALA A 9 28.68 33.54 -32.77
C ALA A 9 27.94 32.30 -33.30
N LEU A 10 27.85 31.22 -32.50
CA LEU A 10 27.09 30.03 -32.86
C LEU A 10 25.59 30.32 -32.77
N TYR A 11 25.14 30.96 -31.69
CA TYR A 11 23.74 31.37 -31.54
C TYR A 11 23.28 32.28 -32.68
N ASP A 12 24.05 33.33 -32.98
CA ASP A 12 23.71 34.29 -34.05
C ASP A 12 23.68 33.62 -35.43
N ARG A 13 24.58 32.66 -35.69
CA ARG A 13 24.59 31.87 -36.93
C ARG A 13 23.32 31.04 -37.05
N VAL A 14 22.92 30.33 -35.99
CA VAL A 14 21.70 29.51 -36.01
C VAL A 14 20.44 30.37 -36.07
N GLN A 15 20.42 31.52 -35.38
CA GLN A 15 19.32 32.49 -35.44
C GLN A 15 19.13 33.08 -36.85
N ALA A 16 20.22 33.37 -37.56
CA ALA A 16 20.16 33.83 -38.95
C ALA A 16 19.56 32.75 -39.88
N LEU A 17 19.71 31.48 -39.50
CA LEU A 17 19.12 30.32 -40.15
C LEU A 17 17.67 30.05 -39.68
N THR A 18 17.05 30.89 -38.85
CA THR A 18 15.66 30.70 -38.38
C THR A 18 14.64 31.14 -39.42
N ASP A 19 14.84 32.27 -40.10
CA ASP A 19 13.86 32.82 -41.06
C ASP A 19 14.23 32.62 -42.55
N ALA A 20 15.53 32.50 -42.84
CA ALA A 20 16.08 32.25 -44.19
C ALA A 20 17.24 31.24 -44.10
N GLY A 21 17.67 30.61 -45.21
CA GLY A 21 18.78 29.64 -45.21
C GLY A 21 18.38 28.17 -45.27
N ASP A 22 19.37 27.28 -45.27
CA ASP A 22 19.22 25.83 -45.45
C ASP A 22 18.72 25.14 -44.16
N VAL A 23 17.71 24.27 -44.30
CA VAL A 23 17.05 23.60 -43.18
C VAL A 23 17.96 22.54 -42.54
N ASP A 24 18.78 21.85 -43.32
CA ASP A 24 19.73 20.87 -42.80
C ASP A 24 20.85 21.57 -42.01
N GLU A 25 21.29 22.75 -42.46
CA GLU A 25 22.23 23.59 -41.69
C GLU A 25 21.62 24.10 -40.38
N PHE A 26 20.35 24.51 -40.40
CA PHE A 26 19.62 24.91 -39.19
C PHE A 26 19.53 23.77 -38.18
N VAL A 27 19.12 22.58 -38.64
CA VAL A 27 19.02 21.39 -37.78
C VAL A 27 20.39 20.97 -37.24
N ALA A 28 21.42 20.96 -38.07
CA ALA A 28 22.79 20.64 -37.63
C ALA A 28 23.30 21.63 -36.57
N GLY A 29 23.00 22.92 -36.73
CA GLY A 29 23.34 23.96 -35.75
C GLY A 29 22.62 23.78 -34.41
N LEU A 30 21.34 23.38 -34.42
CA LEU A 30 20.60 23.06 -33.20
C LEU A 30 21.16 21.83 -32.47
N VAL A 31 21.59 20.81 -33.22
CA VAL A 31 22.27 19.63 -32.63
C VAL A 31 23.61 20.03 -32.01
N GLU A 32 24.41 20.86 -32.71
CA GLU A 32 25.68 21.40 -32.18
C GLU A 32 25.46 22.19 -30.89
N ILE A 33 24.39 22.99 -30.79
CA ILE A 33 24.01 23.66 -29.56
C ILE A 33 23.68 22.66 -28.44
N GLY A 34 22.85 21.64 -28.72
CA GLY A 34 22.50 20.58 -27.75
C GLY A 34 23.72 19.78 -27.24
N GLU A 35 24.72 19.56 -28.08
CA GLU A 35 25.98 18.89 -27.69
C GLU A 35 26.77 19.65 -26.63
N LEU A 36 26.66 20.99 -26.61
CA LEU A 36 27.35 21.84 -25.64
C LEU A 36 26.75 21.74 -24.23
N ARG A 37 25.68 20.96 -24.02
CA ARG A 37 24.87 20.92 -22.78
C ARG A 37 24.46 22.32 -22.33
N SER A 38 24.20 23.18 -23.32
CA SER A 38 23.65 24.51 -23.13
C SER A 38 22.29 24.43 -22.44
N THR A 39 21.87 25.51 -21.78
CA THR A 39 20.55 25.53 -21.14
C THR A 39 19.45 25.36 -22.19
N ASP A 40 18.45 24.51 -21.91
CA ASP A 40 17.26 24.26 -22.76
C ASP A 40 16.55 25.53 -23.24
N ARG A 41 16.81 26.67 -22.59
CA ARG A 41 16.26 27.98 -22.93
C ARG A 41 16.65 28.43 -24.34
N ASP A 42 17.93 28.36 -24.70
CA ASP A 42 18.40 28.93 -25.96
C ASP A 42 17.87 28.13 -27.17
N LEU A 43 17.81 26.79 -27.03
CA LEU A 43 17.15 25.92 -28.02
C LEU A 43 15.67 26.27 -28.16
N ARG A 44 14.98 26.51 -27.04
CA ARG A 44 13.57 26.91 -27.05
C ARG A 44 13.35 28.28 -27.67
N ASP A 45 14.21 29.26 -27.40
CA ASP A 45 14.10 30.60 -27.99
C ASP A 45 14.29 30.56 -29.52
N LEU A 46 15.28 29.79 -30.00
CA LEU A 46 15.53 29.58 -31.43
C LEU A 46 14.39 28.82 -32.14
N LEU A 47 13.85 27.78 -31.50
CA LEU A 47 12.76 26.98 -32.06
C LEU A 47 11.41 27.69 -32.01
N GLY A 48 11.11 28.39 -30.91
CA GLY A 48 9.87 29.14 -30.72
C GLY A 48 9.77 30.37 -31.63
N SER A 49 10.90 30.89 -32.13
CA SER A 49 10.93 31.92 -33.16
C SER A 49 10.88 31.37 -34.59
N ALA A 50 11.01 30.05 -34.78
CA ALA A 50 11.05 29.44 -36.11
C ALA A 50 9.66 29.36 -36.78
N PRO A 51 9.56 29.62 -38.10
CA PRO A 51 8.39 29.30 -38.89
C PRO A 51 7.96 27.83 -38.78
N ALA A 52 6.65 27.56 -38.87
CA ALA A 52 6.08 26.23 -38.63
C ALA A 52 6.63 25.13 -39.58
N ASP A 53 6.96 25.47 -40.83
CA ASP A 53 7.57 24.55 -41.79
C ASP A 53 9.00 24.15 -41.41
N ARG A 54 9.77 25.08 -40.85
CA ARG A 54 11.12 24.83 -40.34
C ARG A 54 11.09 24.03 -39.04
N TRP A 55 10.24 24.42 -38.10
CA TRP A 55 9.99 23.64 -36.89
C TRP A 55 9.61 22.19 -37.25
N LEU A 56 8.72 22.01 -38.25
CA LEU A 56 8.28 20.69 -38.69
C LEU A 56 9.41 19.85 -39.32
N ALA A 57 10.36 20.49 -40.01
CA ALA A 57 11.54 19.81 -40.52
C ALA A 57 12.46 19.33 -39.39
N VAL A 58 12.68 20.16 -38.37
CA VAL A 58 13.41 19.76 -37.16
C VAL A 58 12.69 18.58 -36.48
N TYR A 59 11.37 18.68 -36.27
CA TYR A 59 10.56 17.61 -35.69
C TYR A 59 10.76 16.29 -36.42
N ARG A 60 10.60 16.26 -37.75
CA ARG A 60 10.75 15.04 -38.56
C ARG A 60 12.14 14.44 -38.43
N ARG A 61 13.17 15.27 -38.34
CA ARG A 61 14.56 14.81 -38.20
C ARG A 61 14.80 14.16 -36.84
N VAL A 62 14.32 14.80 -35.77
CA VAL A 62 14.53 14.33 -34.39
C VAL A 62 13.64 13.14 -34.05
N ALA A 63 12.39 13.15 -34.51
CA ALA A 63 11.47 12.01 -34.35
C ALA A 63 12.03 10.73 -34.99
N ALA A 64 12.75 10.82 -36.11
CA ALA A 64 13.41 9.69 -36.76
C ALA A 64 14.66 9.18 -36.01
N ALA A 65 15.29 10.01 -35.17
CA ALA A 65 16.48 9.67 -34.39
C ALA A 65 16.13 9.09 -33.00
N ARG A 66 14.85 8.87 -32.72
CA ARG A 66 14.31 8.42 -31.43
C ARG A 66 14.67 6.94 -31.15
N ALA A 67 15.91 6.68 -30.79
CA ALA A 67 16.36 5.39 -30.28
C ALA A 67 17.55 5.51 -29.29
N ASP A 68 17.36 4.88 -28.13
CA ASP A 68 18.36 4.27 -27.24
C ASP A 68 19.26 5.09 -26.30
N GLN A 69 19.29 6.43 -26.30
CA GLN A 69 20.16 7.17 -25.34
C GLN A 69 19.45 8.34 -24.62
N PRO A 70 18.95 8.13 -23.38
CA PRO A 70 18.52 9.23 -22.51
C PRO A 70 19.66 10.23 -22.30
N ARG A 71 19.38 11.54 -22.40
CA ARG A 71 20.37 12.64 -22.27
C ARG A 71 21.35 12.80 -23.43
N SER A 72 21.10 12.19 -24.58
CA SER A 72 21.78 12.56 -25.83
C SER A 72 21.44 14.01 -26.25
N PRO A 73 22.27 14.65 -27.08
CA PRO A 73 21.92 15.93 -27.72
C PRO A 73 20.58 15.87 -28.45
N GLU A 74 20.27 14.73 -29.08
CA GLU A 74 19.00 14.48 -29.78
C GLU A 74 17.82 14.38 -28.81
N ASP A 75 17.99 13.81 -27.60
CA ASP A 75 16.96 13.82 -26.54
C ASP A 75 16.70 15.24 -26.01
N GLN A 76 17.74 16.10 -25.91
CA GLN A 76 17.57 17.51 -25.53
C GLN A 76 16.84 18.31 -26.61
N LEU A 77 17.23 18.13 -27.87
CA LEU A 77 16.58 18.77 -28.99
C LEU A 77 15.13 18.30 -29.13
N TRP A 78 14.86 17.01 -28.90
CA TRP A 78 13.52 16.44 -28.89
C TRP A 78 12.61 17.10 -27.86
N ARG A 79 13.10 17.31 -26.63
CA ARG A 79 12.37 18.04 -25.58
C ARG A 79 12.08 19.47 -26.00
N ALA A 80 13.10 20.19 -26.46
CA ALA A 80 12.96 21.59 -26.87
C ALA A 80 11.95 21.74 -28.03
N VAL A 81 11.97 20.83 -29.00
CA VAL A 81 10.99 20.78 -30.10
C VAL A 81 9.57 20.59 -29.56
N ARG A 82 9.34 19.61 -28.67
CA ARG A 82 8.01 19.36 -28.07
C ARG A 82 7.49 20.55 -27.28
N GLU A 83 8.35 21.20 -26.50
CA GLU A 83 8.03 22.37 -25.67
C GLU A 83 7.82 23.67 -26.47
N THR A 84 8.11 23.68 -27.77
CA THR A 84 7.98 24.86 -28.65
C THR A 84 7.07 24.62 -29.84
N MET A 85 6.29 23.54 -29.83
CA MET A 85 5.41 23.21 -30.96
C MET A 85 4.43 24.36 -31.27
N PRO A 86 4.35 24.83 -32.52
CA PRO A 86 3.42 25.88 -32.89
C PRO A 86 1.97 25.35 -32.90
N GLU A 87 1.02 26.17 -32.46
CA GLU A 87 -0.43 25.84 -32.48
C GLU A 87 -0.95 25.53 -33.89
N SER A 88 -0.28 26.07 -34.93
CA SER A 88 -0.61 25.87 -36.34
C SER A 88 -0.08 24.55 -36.93
N ALA A 89 0.56 23.69 -36.11
CA ALA A 89 1.08 22.41 -36.57
C ALA A 89 -0.04 21.52 -37.17
N PRO A 90 0.26 20.70 -38.20
CA PRO A 90 -0.71 19.77 -38.76
C PRO A 90 -1.28 18.82 -37.71
N THR A 91 -2.58 18.52 -37.77
CA THR A 91 -3.29 17.68 -36.78
C THR A 91 -2.63 16.32 -36.53
N GLY A 92 -2.02 15.71 -37.56
CA GLY A 92 -1.29 14.44 -37.40
C GLY A 92 -0.06 14.57 -36.50
N VAL A 93 0.68 15.67 -36.61
CA VAL A 93 1.87 15.96 -35.80
C VAL A 93 1.46 16.31 -34.37
N LEU A 94 0.40 17.11 -34.22
CA LEU A 94 -0.20 17.41 -32.92
C LEU A 94 -0.61 16.12 -32.20
N ARG A 95 -1.23 15.16 -32.91
CA ARG A 95 -1.59 13.86 -32.33
C ARG A 95 -0.37 13.10 -31.80
N GLU A 96 0.66 12.94 -32.62
CA GLU A 96 1.88 12.20 -32.24
C GLU A 96 2.53 12.78 -30.97
N ILE A 97 2.65 14.12 -30.91
CA ILE A 97 3.23 14.79 -29.74
C ILE A 97 2.34 14.65 -28.50
N LEU A 98 1.02 14.75 -28.66
CA LEU A 98 0.09 14.58 -27.54
C LEU A 98 0.06 13.13 -27.02
N GLU A 99 0.22 12.14 -27.90
CA GLU A 99 0.37 10.72 -27.51
C GLU A 99 1.65 10.50 -26.70
N ASP A 100 2.74 11.18 -27.06
CA ASP A 100 3.99 11.14 -26.30
C ASP A 100 3.89 11.85 -24.96
N ILE A 101 3.31 13.06 -24.93
CA ILE A 101 3.06 13.82 -23.69
C ILE A 101 2.15 13.01 -22.75
N GLY A 102 1.17 12.29 -23.30
CA GLY A 102 0.28 11.42 -22.52
C GLY A 102 1.01 10.32 -21.73
N GLN A 103 2.22 9.94 -22.13
CA GLN A 103 3.04 8.95 -21.44
C GLN A 103 3.88 9.55 -20.32
N GLU A 104 3.87 10.87 -20.11
CA GLU A 104 4.61 11.53 -19.05
C GLU A 104 3.81 11.60 -17.75
N PHE A 105 4.52 11.59 -16.61
CA PHE A 105 3.87 11.79 -15.33
C PHE A 105 3.36 13.23 -15.19
N SER A 106 4.17 14.22 -15.56
CA SER A 106 3.84 15.64 -15.56
C SER A 106 4.49 16.30 -16.78
N TYR A 107 3.99 17.47 -17.16
CA TYR A 107 4.55 18.26 -18.24
C TYR A 107 4.87 19.68 -17.76
N TYR A 108 5.94 20.26 -18.28
CA TYR A 108 6.25 21.68 -18.12
C TYR A 108 6.79 22.21 -19.46
N PRO A 109 6.42 23.42 -19.91
CA PRO A 109 5.61 24.46 -19.25
C PRO A 109 4.09 24.17 -19.20
N PHE A 110 3.38 24.70 -18.19
CA PHE A 110 1.96 24.41 -17.96
C PHE A 110 1.04 25.09 -18.99
N GLU A 111 1.35 26.32 -19.35
CA GLU A 111 0.62 27.14 -20.33
C GLU A 111 0.64 26.49 -21.71
N HIS A 112 1.82 26.03 -22.12
CA HIS A 112 2.00 25.33 -23.40
C HIS A 112 1.14 24.07 -23.48
N LEU A 113 1.09 23.25 -22.42
CA LEU A 113 0.21 22.08 -22.41
C LEU A 113 -1.27 22.47 -22.57
N ALA A 114 -1.70 23.56 -21.93
CA ALA A 114 -3.06 24.04 -22.06
C ALA A 114 -3.36 24.54 -23.49
N GLU A 115 -2.43 25.25 -24.12
CA GLU A 115 -2.52 25.70 -25.51
C GLU A 115 -2.63 24.51 -26.47
N LEU A 116 -1.77 23.48 -26.32
CA LEU A 116 -1.82 22.27 -27.13
C LEU A 116 -3.15 21.51 -26.99
N ALA A 117 -3.66 21.41 -25.77
CA ALA A 117 -4.95 20.77 -25.51
C ALA A 117 -6.12 21.57 -26.13
N ARG A 118 -6.08 22.92 -26.06
CA ARG A 118 -7.07 23.78 -26.72
C ARG A 118 -7.00 23.69 -28.24
N ALA A 119 -5.80 23.66 -28.81
CA ALA A 119 -5.59 23.46 -30.25
C ALA A 119 -6.15 22.11 -30.71
N TRP A 120 -5.96 21.04 -29.92
CA TRP A 120 -6.56 19.73 -30.20
C TRP A 120 -8.08 19.76 -30.18
N LEU A 121 -8.67 20.34 -29.12
CA LEU A 121 -10.12 20.47 -28.99
C LEU A 121 -10.73 21.31 -30.12
N ALA A 122 -10.02 22.33 -30.62
CA ALA A 122 -10.46 23.15 -31.75
C ALA A 122 -10.60 22.35 -33.06
N THR A 123 -9.99 21.16 -33.17
CA THR A 123 -10.20 20.24 -34.30
C THR A 123 -11.54 19.50 -34.25
N GLY A 124 -12.28 19.61 -33.14
CA GLY A 124 -13.50 18.85 -32.88
C GLY A 124 -13.26 17.41 -32.39
N ALA A 125 -12.00 17.03 -32.13
CA ALA A 125 -11.65 15.72 -31.59
C ALA A 125 -11.76 15.67 -30.06
N GLU A 126 -12.12 14.50 -29.53
CA GLU A 126 -12.08 14.22 -28.09
C GLU A 126 -10.64 14.07 -27.60
N LEU A 127 -10.38 14.41 -26.33
CA LEU A 127 -9.07 14.25 -25.72
C LEU A 127 -8.77 12.76 -25.50
N PRO A 128 -7.60 12.26 -25.94
CA PRO A 128 -7.16 10.91 -25.57
C PRO A 128 -7.11 10.73 -24.05
N VAL A 129 -7.52 9.56 -23.55
CA VAL A 129 -7.57 9.27 -22.11
C VAL A 129 -6.22 9.44 -21.40
N MET A 130 -5.11 9.13 -22.08
CA MET A 130 -3.75 9.36 -21.55
C MET A 130 -3.44 10.86 -21.41
N LEU A 131 -3.94 11.68 -22.35
CA LEU A 131 -3.77 13.13 -22.31
C LEU A 131 -4.59 13.75 -21.17
N VAL A 132 -5.80 13.26 -20.91
CA VAL A 132 -6.59 13.68 -19.74
C VAL A 132 -5.81 13.41 -18.44
N GLY A 133 -5.17 12.24 -18.34
CA GLY A 133 -4.36 11.88 -17.17
C GLY A 133 -3.18 12.83 -16.95
N VAL A 134 -2.37 13.11 -17.98
CA VAL A 134 -1.24 14.05 -17.82
C VAL A 134 -1.70 15.48 -17.55
N LEU A 135 -2.83 15.93 -18.13
CA LEU A 135 -3.44 17.22 -17.79
C LEU A 135 -3.80 17.30 -16.30
N ARG A 136 -4.47 16.27 -15.74
CA ARG A 136 -4.84 16.20 -14.31
C ARG A 136 -3.62 16.16 -13.39
N ARG A 137 -2.63 15.30 -13.70
CA ARG A 137 -1.38 15.22 -12.92
C ARG A 137 -0.58 16.52 -12.96
N THR A 138 -0.56 17.18 -14.12
CA THR A 138 0.16 18.45 -14.30
C THR A 138 -0.56 19.59 -13.59
N ALA A 139 -1.89 19.66 -13.66
CA ALA A 139 -2.69 20.63 -12.89
C ALA A 139 -2.48 20.49 -11.37
N HIS A 140 -2.34 19.26 -10.86
CA HIS A 140 -1.97 19.03 -9.46
C HIS A 140 -0.57 19.58 -9.11
N THR A 141 0.37 19.42 -10.04
CA THR A 141 1.74 19.93 -9.89
C THR A 141 1.76 21.46 -9.94
N GLU A 142 1.08 22.07 -10.90
CA GLU A 142 0.91 23.52 -11.05
C GLU A 142 0.41 24.16 -9.75
N LEU A 143 -0.68 23.64 -9.17
CA LEU A 143 -1.24 24.13 -7.89
C LEU A 143 -0.28 24.05 -6.69
N THR A 144 0.79 23.26 -6.81
CA THR A 144 1.85 23.15 -5.82
C THR A 144 2.88 24.27 -5.98
N PHE A 145 3.11 24.76 -7.21
CA PHE A 145 4.11 25.78 -7.54
C PHE A 145 3.51 27.20 -7.70
N ASP A 146 2.35 27.36 -8.33
CA ASP A 146 1.64 28.62 -8.51
C ASP A 146 0.14 28.47 -8.19
N ARG A 147 -0.37 29.35 -7.34
CA ARG A 147 -1.77 29.34 -6.86
C ARG A 147 -2.57 30.54 -7.32
N SER A 148 -1.96 31.48 -8.03
CA SER A 148 -2.55 32.81 -8.26
C SER A 148 -3.46 32.86 -9.50
N ALA A 149 -3.21 32.03 -10.52
CA ALA A 149 -4.08 31.87 -11.69
C ALA A 149 -3.75 30.59 -12.50
N PRO A 150 -4.07 29.38 -12.00
CA PRO A 150 -3.59 28.15 -12.64
C PRO A 150 -4.39 27.84 -13.92
N VAL A 151 -3.70 27.66 -15.04
CA VAL A 151 -4.29 27.56 -16.39
C VAL A 151 -4.90 26.17 -16.62
N LEU A 152 -4.25 25.11 -16.15
CA LEU A 152 -4.73 23.74 -16.38
C LEU A 152 -5.98 23.39 -15.56
N PRO A 153 -6.11 23.74 -14.26
CA PRO A 153 -7.36 23.61 -13.53
C PRO A 153 -8.54 24.35 -14.18
N ALA A 154 -8.29 25.55 -14.73
CA ALA A 154 -9.32 26.30 -15.45
C ALA A 154 -9.79 25.55 -16.70
N LEU A 155 -8.85 25.09 -17.55
CA LEU A 155 -9.16 24.26 -18.72
C LEU A 155 -9.93 22.99 -18.33
N LEU A 156 -9.46 22.24 -17.33
CA LEU A 156 -10.12 21.00 -16.90
C LEU A 156 -11.56 21.24 -16.40
N SER A 157 -11.86 22.42 -15.85
CA SER A 157 -13.21 22.77 -15.39
C SER A 157 -14.19 23.08 -16.52
N GLU A 158 -13.69 23.41 -17.72
CA GLU A 158 -14.48 23.64 -18.93
C GLU A 158 -14.87 22.31 -19.62
N LEU A 159 -14.15 21.23 -19.33
CA LEU A 159 -14.34 19.93 -19.96
C LEU A 159 -15.47 19.14 -19.28
N THR A 160 -16.22 18.41 -20.10
CA THR A 160 -17.28 17.50 -19.67
C THR A 160 -16.96 16.07 -20.13
N ASP A 161 -17.66 15.09 -19.56
CA ASP A 161 -17.55 13.67 -19.95
C ASP A 161 -16.14 13.07 -19.85
N LEU A 162 -15.30 13.63 -18.98
CA LEU A 162 -14.00 13.06 -18.66
C LEU A 162 -14.13 11.71 -17.94
N PRO A 163 -13.21 10.77 -18.17
CA PRO A 163 -13.21 9.49 -17.48
C PRO A 163 -13.12 9.69 -15.96
N PRO A 164 -13.78 8.83 -15.16
CA PRO A 164 -13.83 8.99 -13.71
C PRO A 164 -12.46 8.78 -13.05
N VAL A 165 -11.59 7.96 -13.67
CA VAL A 165 -10.22 7.68 -13.23
C VAL A 165 -9.28 7.77 -14.43
N ASP A 166 -8.02 8.07 -14.18
CA ASP A 166 -6.95 8.10 -15.16
C ASP A 166 -6.33 6.70 -15.34
N PRO A 167 -5.98 6.31 -16.57
CA PRO A 167 -5.44 4.98 -16.88
C PRO A 167 -4.00 4.80 -16.38
N GLY A 168 -3.56 3.54 -16.33
CA GLY A 168 -2.19 3.15 -16.04
C GLY A 168 -1.95 2.61 -14.63
N GLU A 169 -2.97 2.62 -13.76
CA GLU A 169 -2.97 1.84 -12.53
C GLU A 169 -3.88 0.62 -12.72
N VAL A 170 -3.44 -0.57 -12.31
CA VAL A 170 -4.16 -1.83 -12.56
C VAL A 170 -5.61 -1.78 -12.05
N TRP A 171 -5.86 -1.15 -10.91
CA TRP A 171 -7.20 -1.00 -10.36
C TRP A 171 -8.05 0.01 -11.16
N ALA A 172 -7.46 1.11 -11.62
CA ALA A 172 -8.15 2.14 -12.39
C ALA A 172 -8.50 1.63 -13.80
N ASP A 173 -7.58 0.91 -14.43
CA ASP A 173 -7.83 0.22 -15.71
C ASP A 173 -8.96 -0.80 -15.57
N ARG A 174 -9.03 -1.50 -14.43
CA ARG A 174 -10.14 -2.41 -14.16
C ARG A 174 -11.48 -1.67 -14.03
N VAL A 175 -11.50 -0.51 -13.36
CA VAL A 175 -12.69 0.36 -13.29
C VAL A 175 -13.13 0.77 -14.70
N LEU A 176 -12.20 1.25 -15.54
CA LEU A 176 -12.49 1.67 -16.91
C LEU A 176 -13.01 0.51 -17.78
N ALA A 177 -12.46 -0.70 -17.60
CA ALA A 177 -12.90 -1.89 -18.32
C ALA A 177 -14.30 -2.36 -17.89
N ASP A 178 -14.64 -2.24 -16.60
CA ASP A 178 -15.94 -2.68 -16.06
C ASP A 178 -17.06 -1.66 -16.34
N LEU A 179 -16.75 -0.36 -16.43
CA LEU A 179 -17.73 0.72 -16.46
C LEU A 179 -18.78 0.63 -17.58
N PRO A 180 -18.45 0.25 -18.83
CA PRO A 180 -19.44 0.11 -19.91
C PRO A 180 -20.57 -0.87 -19.56
N ASP A 181 -20.27 -1.96 -18.86
CA ASP A 181 -21.25 -2.98 -18.47
C ASP A 181 -22.04 -2.61 -17.21
N LEU A 182 -21.54 -1.66 -16.41
CA LEU A 182 -22.14 -1.24 -15.16
C LEU A 182 -23.20 -0.14 -15.31
N GLY A 183 -23.09 0.70 -16.35
CA GLY A 183 -24.08 1.72 -16.70
C GLY A 183 -24.01 3.03 -15.90
N VAL A 184 -24.97 3.92 -16.16
CA VAL A 184 -24.94 5.34 -15.73
C VAL A 184 -24.95 5.55 -14.21
N ASP A 185 -25.61 4.68 -13.44
CA ASP A 185 -25.67 4.84 -11.98
C ASP A 185 -24.30 4.58 -11.32
N TRP A 186 -23.47 3.72 -11.93
CA TRP A 186 -22.09 3.52 -11.51
C TRP A 186 -21.18 4.69 -11.91
N GLN A 187 -21.43 5.34 -13.05
CA GLN A 187 -20.75 6.59 -13.40
C GLN A 187 -21.05 7.69 -12.37
N ARG A 188 -22.31 7.80 -11.91
CA ARG A 188 -22.70 8.73 -10.83
C ARG A 188 -22.03 8.41 -9.50
N LEU A 189 -21.95 7.12 -9.14
CA LEU A 189 -21.25 6.67 -7.93
C LEU A 189 -19.76 7.03 -7.97
N LEU A 190 -19.08 6.80 -9.10
CA LEU A 190 -17.67 7.15 -9.30
C LEU A 190 -17.44 8.66 -9.32
N ALA A 191 -18.33 9.43 -9.96
CA ALA A 191 -18.28 10.89 -9.93
C ALA A 191 -18.40 11.41 -8.48
N HIS A 192 -19.29 10.83 -7.67
CA HIS A 192 -19.40 11.14 -6.25
C HIS A 192 -18.14 10.75 -5.46
N ALA A 193 -17.55 9.58 -5.75
CA ALA A 193 -16.29 9.17 -5.15
C ALA A 193 -15.15 10.17 -5.46
N GLY A 194 -15.12 10.72 -6.68
CA GLY A 194 -14.18 11.76 -7.12
C GLY A 194 -14.27 13.09 -6.37
N THR A 195 -15.26 13.30 -5.50
CA THR A 195 -15.36 14.50 -4.66
C THR A 195 -14.78 14.31 -3.24
N ALA A 196 -14.12 13.18 -2.96
CA ALA A 196 -13.62 12.81 -1.64
C ALA A 196 -12.31 13.53 -1.23
N THR A 197 -12.27 14.85 -1.34
CA THR A 197 -11.04 15.66 -1.13
C THR A 197 -10.70 15.87 0.35
N ALA A 198 -11.69 15.93 1.25
CA ALA A 198 -11.52 16.18 2.69
C ALA A 198 -10.95 14.98 3.48
N ALA A 199 -10.37 15.19 4.66
CA ALA A 199 -9.76 14.09 5.43
C ALA A 199 -10.73 12.97 5.87
N LYS A 200 -12.04 13.25 5.91
CA LYS A 200 -13.15 12.33 6.22
C LYS A 200 -14.42 12.80 5.49
N PRO A 201 -15.41 11.92 5.22
CA PRO A 201 -16.65 12.34 4.61
C PRO A 201 -17.46 13.24 5.56
N SER A 202 -18.16 14.21 5.00
CA SER A 202 -19.17 14.99 5.73
C SER A 202 -20.49 14.22 5.80
N ASP A 203 -21.38 14.56 6.73
CA ASP A 203 -22.70 13.92 6.83
C ASP A 203 -23.52 14.05 5.54
N ARG A 204 -23.38 15.20 4.84
CA ARG A 204 -24.02 15.41 3.53
C ARG A 204 -23.43 14.49 2.47
N TRP A 205 -22.10 14.31 2.46
CA TRP A 205 -21.43 13.42 1.53
C TRP A 205 -21.85 11.96 1.79
N GLU A 206 -21.82 11.52 3.05
CA GLU A 206 -22.24 10.16 3.44
C GLU A 206 -23.68 9.87 3.06
N ARG A 207 -24.62 10.78 3.34
CA ARG A 207 -26.03 10.59 2.99
C ARG A 207 -26.21 10.38 1.48
N HIS A 208 -25.59 11.23 0.67
CA HIS A 208 -25.70 11.10 -0.79
C HIS A 208 -25.02 9.83 -1.32
N GLY A 209 -23.86 9.46 -0.77
CA GLY A 209 -23.20 8.21 -1.10
C GLY A 209 -24.06 6.98 -0.79
N ARG A 210 -24.80 6.98 0.32
CA ARG A 210 -25.74 5.91 0.68
C ARG A 210 -26.91 5.83 -0.31
N GLU A 211 -27.49 6.96 -0.70
CA GLU A 211 -28.55 7.01 -1.73
C GLU A 211 -28.06 6.38 -3.05
N LEU A 212 -26.83 6.69 -3.47
CA LEU A 212 -26.24 6.11 -4.69
C LEU A 212 -25.96 4.59 -4.53
N LEU A 213 -25.49 4.15 -3.36
CA LEU A 213 -25.29 2.73 -3.04
C LEU A 213 -26.61 1.95 -3.09
N ASP A 214 -27.70 2.54 -2.62
CA ASP A 214 -29.04 1.92 -2.67
C ASP A 214 -29.50 1.71 -4.11
N VAL A 215 -29.22 2.65 -5.02
CA VAL A 215 -29.54 2.54 -6.45
C VAL A 215 -28.77 1.40 -7.12
N VAL A 216 -27.45 1.29 -6.89
CA VAL A 216 -26.62 0.23 -7.50
C VAL A 216 -26.70 -1.13 -6.78
N GLY A 217 -27.32 -1.16 -5.60
CA GLY A 217 -27.45 -2.31 -4.72
C GLY A 217 -26.23 -2.47 -3.78
N PRO A 218 -26.35 -2.29 -2.45
CA PRO A 218 -25.20 -2.23 -1.55
C PRO A 218 -24.31 -3.49 -1.55
N ASN A 219 -24.89 -4.69 -1.63
CA ASN A 219 -24.12 -5.95 -1.69
C ASN A 219 -23.43 -6.16 -3.05
N ARG A 220 -24.02 -5.63 -4.13
CA ARG A 220 -23.39 -5.63 -5.46
C ARG A 220 -22.24 -4.62 -5.48
N ALA A 221 -22.47 -3.44 -4.88
CA ALA A 221 -21.47 -2.40 -4.73
C ALA A 221 -20.24 -2.90 -3.96
N ALA A 222 -20.46 -3.53 -2.80
CA ALA A 222 -19.39 -4.09 -1.98
C ALA A 222 -18.48 -5.01 -2.80
N ARG A 223 -19.05 -6.04 -3.45
CA ARG A 223 -18.27 -7.02 -4.24
C ARG A 223 -17.45 -6.40 -5.38
N ILE A 224 -18.03 -5.45 -6.11
CA ILE A 224 -17.35 -4.82 -7.25
C ILE A 224 -16.25 -3.86 -6.78
N ILE A 225 -16.58 -2.97 -5.83
CA ILE A 225 -15.61 -2.03 -5.25
C ILE A 225 -14.45 -2.80 -4.63
N GLU A 226 -14.74 -3.85 -3.86
CA GLU A 226 -13.74 -4.72 -3.27
C GLU A 226 -12.82 -5.34 -4.34
N GLY A 227 -13.39 -5.85 -5.44
CA GLY A 227 -12.63 -6.38 -6.57
C GLY A 227 -11.63 -5.37 -7.14
N TRP A 228 -12.01 -4.09 -7.24
CA TRP A 228 -11.10 -3.01 -7.63
C TRP A 228 -10.03 -2.73 -6.57
N LEU A 229 -10.42 -2.64 -5.29
CA LEU A 229 -9.51 -2.32 -4.20
C LEU A 229 -8.41 -3.39 -3.99
N ARG A 230 -8.70 -4.66 -4.26
CA ARG A 230 -7.69 -5.76 -4.20
C ARG A 230 -6.55 -5.58 -5.23
N LEU A 231 -6.75 -4.78 -6.28
CA LEU A 231 -5.73 -4.49 -7.29
C LEU A 231 -4.83 -3.30 -6.92
N VAL A 232 -5.14 -2.58 -5.84
CA VAL A 232 -4.40 -1.37 -5.43
C VAL A 232 -2.99 -1.72 -4.94
N GLY A 233 -2.02 -0.91 -5.38
CA GLY A 233 -0.62 -1.07 -4.99
C GLY A 233 0.17 -2.11 -5.80
N GLN A 234 -0.41 -2.64 -6.87
CA GLN A 234 0.35 -3.34 -7.91
C GLN A 234 1.17 -2.33 -8.73
N PRO A 235 2.27 -2.76 -9.38
CA PRO A 235 2.99 -1.92 -10.34
C PRO A 235 2.04 -1.40 -11.43
N ARG A 236 2.29 -0.19 -11.92
CA ARG A 236 1.51 0.41 -13.00
C ARG A 236 1.44 -0.50 -14.23
N SER A 237 0.26 -0.58 -14.83
CA SER A 237 0.00 -1.30 -16.09
C SER A 237 0.57 -0.55 -17.30
N ILE A 238 0.63 0.77 -17.21
CA ILE A 238 1.26 1.65 -18.20
C ILE A 238 2.39 2.41 -17.50
N PRO A 239 3.66 2.17 -17.87
CA PRO A 239 4.78 2.91 -17.31
C PRO A 239 4.69 4.38 -17.76
N LEU A 240 4.84 5.31 -16.83
CA LEU A 240 4.91 6.74 -17.12
C LEU A 240 6.37 7.21 -17.09
N TRP A 241 6.72 8.03 -18.07
CA TRP A 241 8.03 8.67 -18.15
C TRP A 241 8.21 9.70 -17.05
N GLN A 242 9.43 9.71 -16.50
CA GLN A 242 9.79 10.50 -15.33
C GLN A 242 10.34 11.86 -15.75
N ASP A 243 9.90 12.91 -15.06
CA ASP A 243 10.66 14.15 -14.99
C ASP A 243 11.85 13.99 -14.03
N TYR A 244 12.96 14.65 -14.38
CA TYR A 244 14.32 14.57 -13.79
C TYR A 244 14.40 14.81 -12.28
N TRP A 245 13.27 15.12 -11.63
CA TRP A 245 13.18 15.59 -10.26
C TRP A 245 12.41 14.65 -9.32
N TRP A 246 11.72 13.59 -9.80
CA TRP A 246 10.83 12.77 -8.95
C TRP A 246 10.90 11.26 -9.25
N GLU A 247 11.70 10.52 -8.49
CA GLU A 247 11.98 9.07 -8.66
C GLU A 247 10.85 8.12 -8.21
N LEU A 248 9.59 8.31 -8.65
CA LEU A 248 8.43 7.53 -8.15
C LEU A 248 7.53 6.87 -9.22
N GLY A 249 7.88 6.90 -10.50
CA GLY A 249 6.96 6.58 -11.61
C GLY A 249 6.11 5.29 -11.47
N GLU A 250 6.71 4.17 -11.02
CA GLU A 250 6.02 2.87 -11.01
C GLU A 250 5.07 2.63 -9.83
N TYR A 251 5.28 3.32 -8.70
CA TYR A 251 4.52 3.07 -7.47
C TYR A 251 3.79 4.33 -6.95
N ARG A 252 3.98 5.48 -7.61
CA ARG A 252 3.26 6.72 -7.29
C ARG A 252 1.80 6.56 -7.68
N TYR A 253 0.93 6.90 -6.74
CA TYR A 253 -0.49 7.02 -7.03
C TYR A 253 -0.72 8.20 -7.96
N ASP A 254 -1.60 8.03 -8.94
CA ASP A 254 -2.12 9.18 -9.67
C ASP A 254 -2.94 10.06 -8.69
N PRO A 255 -2.64 11.37 -8.54
CA PRO A 255 -3.32 12.24 -7.59
C PRO A 255 -4.83 12.33 -7.79
N HIS A 256 -5.32 12.27 -9.04
CA HIS A 256 -6.75 12.25 -9.32
C HIS A 256 -7.37 10.92 -8.87
N ASN A 257 -6.72 9.82 -9.24
CA ASN A 257 -7.16 8.47 -8.84
C ASN A 257 -7.16 8.27 -7.32
N GLU A 258 -6.22 8.87 -6.59
CA GLU A 258 -6.18 8.81 -5.12
C GLU A 258 -7.45 9.40 -4.49
N ILE A 259 -7.99 10.47 -5.07
CA ILE A 259 -9.25 11.08 -4.59
C ILE A 259 -10.40 10.10 -4.80
N VAL A 260 -10.52 9.53 -5.99
CA VAL A 260 -11.57 8.55 -6.32
C VAL A 260 -11.45 7.30 -5.45
N LEU A 261 -10.22 6.79 -5.27
CA LEU A 261 -9.89 5.65 -4.43
C LEU A 261 -10.36 5.88 -2.98
N ARG A 262 -10.12 7.06 -2.41
CA ARG A 262 -10.62 7.41 -1.06
C ARG A 262 -12.14 7.41 -0.99
N GLY A 263 -12.81 7.94 -2.01
CA GLY A 263 -14.27 7.90 -2.11
C GLY A 263 -14.81 6.47 -2.14
N LEU A 264 -14.22 5.61 -2.98
CA LEU A 264 -14.58 4.18 -3.06
C LEU A 264 -14.37 3.46 -1.73
N ILE A 265 -13.26 3.72 -1.03
CA ILE A 265 -12.98 3.17 0.30
C ILE A 265 -14.05 3.58 1.31
N TRP A 266 -14.45 4.85 1.34
CA TRP A 266 -15.50 5.31 2.25
C TRP A 266 -16.86 4.71 1.91
N LEU A 267 -17.22 4.65 0.62
CA LEU A 267 -18.45 4.01 0.16
C LEU A 267 -18.50 2.53 0.58
N LEU A 268 -17.39 1.80 0.46
CA LEU A 268 -17.31 0.43 0.95
C LEU A 268 -17.61 0.32 2.45
N GLY A 269 -17.08 1.25 3.26
CA GLY A 269 -17.37 1.34 4.69
C GLY A 269 -18.84 1.64 5.04
N PHE A 270 -19.66 2.02 4.06
CA PHE A 270 -21.10 2.26 4.22
C PHE A 270 -21.98 1.10 3.77
N THR A 271 -21.40 0.10 3.10
CA THR A 271 -22.09 -1.14 2.71
C THR A 271 -22.26 -2.09 3.90
N PRO A 272 -23.15 -3.10 3.83
CA PRO A 272 -23.26 -4.13 4.87
C PRO A 272 -21.91 -4.78 5.15
N ALA A 273 -21.60 -4.97 6.44
CA ALA A 273 -20.31 -5.53 6.81
C ALA A 273 -20.19 -7.00 6.37
N ASP A 274 -19.15 -7.28 5.58
CA ASP A 274 -18.76 -8.63 5.21
C ASP A 274 -17.25 -8.86 5.47
N PRO A 275 -16.82 -10.12 5.67
CA PRO A 275 -15.43 -10.42 6.00
C PRO A 275 -14.40 -10.08 4.93
N ASP A 276 -14.79 -10.10 3.66
CA ASP A 276 -13.90 -9.89 2.53
C ASP A 276 -13.63 -8.39 2.33
N SER A 277 -14.67 -7.55 2.45
CA SER A 277 -14.52 -6.08 2.51
C SER A 277 -13.64 -5.63 3.68
N ALA A 278 -13.88 -6.16 4.89
CA ALA A 278 -13.10 -5.81 6.06
C ALA A 278 -11.62 -6.21 5.88
N ARG A 279 -11.35 -7.40 5.32
CA ARG A 279 -9.99 -7.86 5.01
C ARG A 279 -9.33 -6.98 3.97
N THR A 280 -10.02 -6.67 2.87
CA THR A 280 -9.51 -5.80 1.80
C THR A 280 -9.11 -4.43 2.33
N LEU A 281 -9.94 -3.81 3.17
CA LEU A 281 -9.61 -2.54 3.85
C LEU A 281 -8.40 -2.70 4.79
N GLY A 282 -8.34 -3.79 5.56
CA GLY A 282 -7.21 -4.10 6.45
C GLY A 282 -5.89 -4.36 5.71
N GLU A 283 -5.93 -4.87 4.48
CA GLU A 283 -4.75 -5.04 3.62
C GLU A 283 -4.32 -3.74 2.95
N LEU A 284 -5.27 -2.87 2.62
CA LEU A 284 -5.00 -1.60 1.96
C LEU A 284 -4.20 -0.62 2.83
N VAL A 285 -4.43 -0.63 4.16
CA VAL A 285 -3.69 0.24 5.10
C VAL A 285 -2.17 0.04 5.00
N PRO A 286 -1.60 -1.17 5.21
CA PRO A 286 -0.16 -1.37 5.06
C PRO A 286 0.33 -1.23 3.62
N ILE A 287 -0.49 -1.47 2.59
CA ILE A 287 -0.15 -1.19 1.19
C ILE A 287 0.14 0.29 0.99
N ALA A 288 -0.77 1.16 1.45
CA ALA A 288 -0.68 2.60 1.32
C ALA A 288 0.42 3.22 2.20
N LEU A 289 0.82 2.53 3.28
CA LEU A 289 1.93 2.93 4.16
C LEU A 289 3.29 2.37 3.76
N ARG A 290 3.41 1.67 2.62
CA ARG A 290 4.74 1.30 2.09
C ARG A 290 5.56 2.56 1.82
N ARG A 291 6.87 2.46 2.05
CA ARG A 291 7.81 3.51 1.71
C ARG A 291 8.33 3.30 0.31
N THR A 292 8.51 4.39 -0.41
CA THR A 292 9.11 4.41 -1.73
C THR A 292 10.60 4.07 -1.63
N PRO A 293 11.20 3.38 -2.62
CA PRO A 293 12.60 2.96 -2.53
C PRO A 293 13.61 4.10 -2.42
N VAL A 294 13.28 5.26 -2.99
CA VAL A 294 14.22 6.38 -3.14
C VAL A 294 13.97 7.46 -2.09
N THR A 295 12.79 8.08 -2.13
CA THR A 295 12.49 9.23 -1.27
C THR A 295 12.10 8.80 0.15
N GLU A 296 11.94 7.50 0.38
CA GLU A 296 11.41 6.89 1.61
C GLU A 296 10.04 7.44 2.05
N ASN A 297 9.36 8.22 1.21
CA ASN A 297 8.04 8.76 1.48
C ASN A 297 7.00 7.63 1.49
N LEU A 298 5.93 7.82 2.27
CA LEU A 298 4.79 6.89 2.24
C LEU A 298 4.09 7.01 0.89
N LEU A 299 3.57 5.89 0.35
CA LEU A 299 2.79 5.92 -0.90
C LEU A 299 1.57 6.83 -0.78
N SER A 300 0.76 6.66 0.27
CA SER A 300 -0.39 7.50 0.54
C SER A 300 -0.84 7.41 1.99
N LEU A 301 -0.53 8.45 2.78
CA LEU A 301 -1.12 8.61 4.11
C LEU A 301 -2.65 8.83 4.07
N PRO A 302 -3.22 9.63 3.13
CA PRO A 302 -4.66 9.81 3.02
C PRO A 302 -5.43 8.51 2.77
N THR A 303 -4.94 7.65 1.87
CA THR A 303 -5.57 6.35 1.56
C THR A 303 -5.57 5.43 2.78
N ALA A 304 -4.44 5.34 3.49
CA ALA A 304 -4.35 4.54 4.72
C ALA A 304 -5.38 5.01 5.77
N LYS A 305 -5.50 6.32 5.97
CA LYS A 305 -6.48 6.91 6.90
C LYS A 305 -7.92 6.69 6.44
N ALA A 306 -8.19 6.77 5.14
CA ALA A 306 -9.51 6.47 4.58
C ALA A 306 -9.93 5.02 4.86
N ALA A 307 -9.00 4.06 4.73
CA ALA A 307 -9.29 2.65 4.99
C ALA A 307 -9.52 2.37 6.48
N VAL A 308 -8.75 2.98 7.38
CA VAL A 308 -9.02 2.92 8.84
C VAL A 308 -10.37 3.54 9.18
N TYR A 309 -10.71 4.68 8.57
CA TYR A 309 -12.02 5.31 8.74
C TYR A 309 -13.14 4.37 8.28
N ALA A 310 -13.03 3.77 7.09
CA ALA A 310 -14.01 2.83 6.57
C ALA A 310 -14.21 1.62 7.50
N LEU A 311 -13.12 1.00 7.98
CA LEU A 311 -13.19 -0.06 8.99
C LEU A 311 -13.91 0.38 10.27
N SER A 312 -13.68 1.62 10.72
CA SER A 312 -14.35 2.17 11.91
C SER A 312 -15.86 2.39 11.74
N ARG A 313 -16.35 2.43 10.49
CA ARG A 313 -17.76 2.61 10.15
C ARG A 313 -18.49 1.29 9.91
N MET A 314 -17.77 0.23 9.55
CA MET A 314 -18.33 -1.12 9.47
C MET A 314 -18.81 -1.59 10.86
N THR A 315 -19.89 -2.37 10.89
CA THR A 315 -20.46 -2.93 12.11
C THR A 315 -20.06 -4.40 12.28
N GLY A 316 -19.95 -4.86 13.53
CA GLY A 316 -19.68 -6.26 13.86
C GLY A 316 -18.22 -6.60 14.17
N LEU A 317 -18.01 -7.82 14.67
CA LEU A 317 -16.72 -8.29 15.18
C LEU A 317 -15.62 -8.31 14.11
N VAL A 318 -15.97 -8.60 12.86
CA VAL A 318 -14.98 -8.74 11.79
C VAL A 318 -14.20 -7.45 11.52
N ALA A 319 -14.85 -6.29 11.65
CA ALA A 319 -14.17 -5.00 11.52
C ALA A 319 -13.19 -4.75 12.68
N VAL A 320 -13.63 -5.08 13.90
CA VAL A 320 -12.82 -4.96 15.12
C VAL A 320 -11.59 -5.86 15.06
N GLU A 321 -11.75 -7.10 14.59
CA GLU A 321 -10.63 -8.03 14.38
C GLU A 321 -9.60 -7.49 13.38
N GLN A 322 -10.05 -6.88 12.28
CA GLN A 322 -9.15 -6.29 11.29
C GLN A 322 -8.42 -5.06 11.85
N LEU A 323 -9.10 -4.20 12.60
CA LEU A 323 -8.45 -3.08 13.30
C LEU A 323 -7.42 -3.58 14.32
N ALA A 324 -7.76 -4.62 15.10
CA ALA A 324 -6.84 -5.24 16.04
C ALA A 324 -5.62 -5.83 15.32
N ARG A 325 -5.79 -6.52 14.18
CA ARG A 325 -4.68 -6.98 13.32
C ARG A 325 -3.76 -5.84 12.88
N LEU A 326 -4.32 -4.65 12.59
CA LEU A 326 -3.53 -3.50 12.16
C LEU A 326 -2.61 -2.95 13.24
N THR A 327 -2.93 -3.12 14.54
CA THR A 327 -2.05 -2.70 15.64
C THR A 327 -0.65 -3.34 15.56
N HIS A 328 -0.58 -4.58 15.07
CA HIS A 328 0.66 -5.34 14.88
C HIS A 328 1.38 -5.03 13.55
N ARG A 329 0.70 -4.41 12.59
CA ARG A 329 1.23 -4.15 11.24
C ARG A 329 1.63 -2.69 11.02
N VAL A 330 1.00 -1.76 11.74
CA VAL A 330 1.13 -0.33 11.51
C VAL A 330 1.96 0.32 12.61
N THR A 331 3.10 0.89 12.22
CA THR A 331 4.00 1.63 13.12
C THR A 331 3.86 3.15 12.98
N VAL A 332 3.23 3.64 11.91
CA VAL A 332 3.03 5.07 11.67
C VAL A 332 2.13 5.66 12.76
N ARG A 333 2.71 6.51 13.61
CA ARG A 333 2.10 7.02 14.86
C ARG A 333 0.71 7.63 14.66
N SER A 334 0.53 8.44 13.62
CA SER A 334 -0.74 9.10 13.33
C SER A 334 -1.84 8.12 12.93
N VAL A 335 -1.51 7.07 12.19
CA VAL A 335 -2.46 6.01 11.79
C VAL A 335 -2.74 5.06 12.95
N ARG A 336 -1.72 4.73 13.76
CA ARG A 336 -1.90 3.93 14.98
C ARG A 336 -2.90 4.57 15.93
N LYS A 337 -2.80 5.89 16.15
CA LYS A 337 -3.78 6.64 16.95
C LYS A 337 -5.21 6.49 16.43
N ASP A 338 -5.39 6.54 15.11
CA ASP A 338 -6.72 6.39 14.50
C ASP A 338 -7.26 4.96 14.65
N ILE A 339 -6.39 3.94 14.52
CA ILE A 339 -6.72 2.54 14.76
C ILE A 339 -7.16 2.32 16.21
N ASP A 340 -6.38 2.82 17.18
CA ASP A 340 -6.68 2.66 18.60
C ASP A 340 -8.03 3.28 18.96
N ALA A 341 -8.30 4.50 18.47
CA ALA A 341 -9.58 5.18 18.67
C ALA A 341 -10.76 4.46 18.00
N ALA A 342 -10.54 3.79 16.86
CA ALA A 342 -11.55 3.00 16.19
C ALA A 342 -11.89 1.72 16.99
N ILE A 343 -10.88 1.02 17.52
CA ILE A 343 -11.06 -0.15 18.39
C ILE A 343 -11.84 0.24 19.65
N ASP A 344 -11.46 1.32 20.34
CA ASP A 344 -12.13 1.76 21.57
C ASP A 344 -13.62 2.05 21.32
N ARG A 345 -13.92 2.73 20.21
CA ARG A 345 -15.31 3.05 19.85
C ARG A 345 -16.13 1.80 19.56
N GLN A 346 -15.59 0.88 18.77
CA GLN A 346 -16.35 -0.31 18.34
C GLN A 346 -16.50 -1.33 19.47
N THR A 347 -15.47 -1.52 20.29
CA THR A 347 -15.54 -2.43 21.45
C THR A 347 -16.54 -1.91 22.48
N ALA A 348 -16.57 -0.59 22.74
CA ALA A 348 -17.60 0.04 23.56
C ALA A 348 -19.01 -0.13 22.98
N ALA A 349 -19.19 -0.01 21.66
CA ALA A 349 -20.49 -0.21 21.02
C ALA A 349 -20.97 -1.66 21.04
N LEU A 350 -20.04 -2.64 21.02
CA LEU A 350 -20.34 -4.07 21.08
C LEU A 350 -20.42 -4.62 22.51
N GLY A 351 -20.03 -3.83 23.52
CA GLY A 351 -19.99 -4.28 24.92
C GLY A 351 -18.92 -5.32 25.20
N ILE A 352 -17.89 -5.43 24.36
CA ILE A 352 -16.77 -6.35 24.56
C ILE A 352 -15.56 -5.60 25.13
N PRO A 353 -14.75 -6.21 26.02
CA PRO A 353 -13.49 -5.64 26.45
C PRO A 353 -12.53 -5.46 25.27
N ARG A 354 -11.78 -4.35 25.24
CA ARG A 354 -10.72 -4.12 24.24
C ARG A 354 -9.73 -5.29 24.16
N ALA A 355 -9.38 -5.87 25.30
CA ALA A 355 -8.45 -6.99 25.36
C ALA A 355 -8.95 -8.22 24.58
N GLU A 356 -10.27 -8.46 24.55
CA GLU A 356 -10.88 -9.56 23.78
C GLU A 356 -10.77 -9.31 22.26
N ALA A 357 -10.97 -8.07 21.81
CA ALA A 357 -10.73 -7.67 20.43
C ALA A 357 -9.25 -7.84 20.01
N GLU A 358 -8.32 -7.52 20.92
CA GLU A 358 -6.89 -7.68 20.66
C GLU A 358 -6.44 -9.16 20.64
N GLU A 359 -7.16 -10.07 21.29
CA GLU A 359 -6.92 -11.53 21.22
C GLU A 359 -7.30 -12.10 19.85
N THR A 360 -8.51 -11.79 19.39
CA THR A 360 -9.02 -12.25 18.09
C THR A 360 -8.23 -11.64 16.91
N GLY A 361 -7.66 -10.45 17.11
CA GLY A 361 -6.80 -9.76 16.15
C GLY A 361 -5.41 -10.35 15.96
N ILE A 362 -4.99 -11.36 16.71
CA ILE A 362 -3.64 -11.91 16.58
C ILE A 362 -3.51 -12.65 15.24
N PRO A 363 -2.52 -12.32 14.37
CA PRO A 363 -2.34 -13.03 13.11
C PRO A 363 -1.79 -14.45 13.33
N SER A 364 -2.32 -15.42 12.60
CA SER A 364 -1.75 -16.78 12.58
C SER A 364 -0.45 -16.85 11.79
N TYR A 365 -0.06 -15.84 11.01
CA TYR A 365 1.11 -15.85 10.12
C TYR A 365 1.21 -17.07 9.19
N GLY A 366 0.06 -17.68 8.86
CA GLY A 366 -0.02 -18.89 8.03
C GLY A 366 0.35 -20.18 8.78
N PHE A 367 0.52 -20.13 10.10
CA PHE A 367 0.54 -21.32 10.94
C PHE A 367 -0.84 -21.96 10.91
N VAL A 368 -0.87 -23.25 10.62
CA VAL A 368 -2.09 -24.07 10.53
C VAL A 368 -2.18 -25.05 11.70
N GLU A 369 -1.03 -25.43 12.25
CA GLU A 369 -0.87 -26.17 13.49
C GLU A 369 -0.22 -25.23 14.53
N VAL A 370 -0.45 -25.50 15.81
CA VAL A 370 0.19 -24.73 16.88
C VAL A 370 1.70 -24.83 16.77
N GLY A 371 2.34 -23.69 16.54
CA GLY A 371 3.78 -23.55 16.46
C GLY A 371 4.42 -24.06 15.18
N ARG A 372 3.67 -24.60 14.22
CA ARG A 372 4.25 -25.16 12.99
C ARG A 372 3.60 -24.66 11.68
N ARG A 373 4.46 -24.24 10.74
CA ARG A 373 4.09 -23.88 9.37
C ARG A 373 5.06 -24.51 8.38
N VAL A 374 4.52 -25.06 7.30
CA VAL A 374 5.29 -25.66 6.20
C VAL A 374 4.94 -24.95 4.89
N LEU A 375 5.94 -24.64 4.08
CA LEU A 375 5.77 -24.05 2.75
C LEU A 375 6.83 -24.58 1.77
N SER A 376 6.50 -24.63 0.48
CA SER A 376 7.42 -25.02 -0.59
C SER A 376 7.88 -23.79 -1.37
N ILE A 377 9.18 -23.69 -1.64
CA ILE A 377 9.79 -22.62 -2.43
C ILE A 377 10.78 -23.27 -3.40
N GLY A 378 10.52 -23.17 -4.72
CA GLY A 378 11.39 -23.78 -5.74
C GLY A 378 11.67 -25.28 -5.51
N GLY A 379 10.68 -26.02 -5.01
CA GLY A 379 10.78 -27.46 -4.74
C GLY A 379 11.43 -27.85 -3.40
N VAL A 380 12.07 -26.92 -2.67
CA VAL A 380 12.55 -27.19 -1.30
C VAL A 380 11.48 -26.81 -0.27
N THR A 381 11.47 -27.55 0.83
CA THR A 381 10.50 -27.34 1.91
C THR A 381 11.10 -26.47 3.01
N ALA A 382 10.49 -25.32 3.29
CA ALA A 382 10.76 -24.51 4.47
C ALA A 382 9.77 -24.86 5.58
N THR A 383 10.28 -25.20 6.76
CA THR A 383 9.49 -25.42 7.98
C THR A 383 9.82 -24.36 9.00
N LEU A 384 8.82 -23.59 9.40
CA LEU A 384 8.87 -22.67 10.53
C LEU A 384 8.34 -23.40 11.76
N THR A 385 9.13 -23.43 12.83
CA THR A 385 8.73 -23.99 14.13
C THR A 385 8.94 -22.93 15.20
N VAL A 386 7.93 -22.65 16.01
CA VAL A 386 8.09 -21.80 17.20
C VAL A 386 8.67 -22.65 18.32
N SER A 387 9.85 -22.28 18.79
CA SER A 387 10.57 -22.93 19.89
C SER A 387 10.70 -21.93 21.03
N GLY A 388 9.94 -22.14 22.10
CA GLY A 388 9.79 -21.16 23.17
C GLY A 388 9.21 -19.84 22.64
N VAL A 389 10.02 -18.77 22.71
CA VAL A 389 9.61 -17.41 22.30
C VAL A 389 10.17 -16.97 20.94
N ARG A 390 10.77 -17.89 20.18
CA ARG A 390 11.43 -17.59 18.89
C ARG A 390 10.98 -18.53 17.79
N VAL A 391 10.98 -18.04 16.54
CA VAL A 391 10.76 -18.90 15.37
C VAL A 391 12.08 -19.41 14.81
N VAL A 392 12.13 -20.71 14.56
CA VAL A 392 13.24 -21.42 13.93
C VAL A 392 12.83 -21.82 12.52
N LEU A 393 13.70 -21.55 11.55
CA LEU A 393 13.51 -21.91 10.14
C LEU A 393 14.43 -23.06 9.76
N ALA A 394 13.84 -24.19 9.38
CA ALA A 394 14.55 -25.35 8.85
C ALA A 394 14.23 -25.58 7.37
N TRP A 395 15.19 -26.11 6.63
CA TRP A 395 15.06 -26.41 5.21
C TRP A 395 15.18 -27.90 4.96
N ARG A 396 14.42 -28.43 4.00
CA ARG A 396 14.56 -29.79 3.48
C ARG A 396 14.60 -29.80 1.95
N ASP A 397 15.40 -30.70 1.39
CA ASP A 397 15.40 -30.95 -0.06
C ASP A 397 14.14 -31.70 -0.53
N THR A 398 14.07 -32.00 -1.82
CA THR A 398 12.95 -32.75 -2.44
C THR A 398 12.89 -34.21 -1.97
N ALA A 399 13.99 -34.76 -1.45
CA ALA A 399 14.06 -36.10 -0.86
C ALA A 399 13.76 -36.09 0.66
N GLY A 400 13.54 -34.92 1.25
CA GLY A 400 13.25 -34.74 2.67
C GLY A 400 14.48 -34.58 3.58
N ASN A 401 15.70 -34.53 3.07
CA ASN A 401 16.91 -34.37 3.88
C ASN A 401 17.06 -32.93 4.39
N LEU A 402 17.51 -32.77 5.64
CA LEU A 402 17.74 -31.46 6.25
C LEU A 402 18.89 -30.70 5.57
N LEU A 403 18.65 -29.42 5.29
CA LEU A 403 19.60 -28.50 4.69
C LEU A 403 19.96 -27.38 5.67
N LYS A 404 21.23 -26.98 5.69
CA LYS A 404 21.68 -25.79 6.44
C LYS A 404 21.17 -24.48 5.81
N ALA A 405 20.97 -24.48 4.49
CA ALA A 405 20.46 -23.35 3.73
C ALA A 405 19.83 -23.85 2.43
N PRO A 406 18.90 -23.10 1.81
CA PRO A 406 18.34 -23.46 0.51
C PRO A 406 19.42 -23.42 -0.58
N PRO A 407 19.34 -24.31 -1.60
CA PRO A 407 20.33 -24.38 -2.67
C PRO A 407 20.52 -23.03 -3.41
N PRO A 408 21.73 -22.73 -3.94
CA PRO A 408 21.99 -21.47 -4.64
C PRO A 408 21.08 -21.20 -5.84
N ALA A 409 20.62 -22.25 -6.52
CA ALA A 409 19.66 -22.15 -7.62
C ALA A 409 18.31 -21.60 -7.15
N VAL A 410 17.74 -22.18 -6.08
CA VAL A 410 16.47 -21.72 -5.48
C VAL A 410 16.62 -20.31 -4.91
N ARG A 411 17.74 -20.02 -4.24
CA ARG A 411 18.00 -18.68 -3.68
C ARG A 411 18.01 -17.58 -4.74
N ARG A 412 18.50 -17.87 -5.94
CA ARG A 412 18.54 -16.93 -7.06
C ARG A 412 17.21 -16.88 -7.80
N GLY A 413 16.60 -18.04 -8.08
CA GLY A 413 15.32 -18.13 -8.80
C GLY A 413 14.10 -17.63 -8.01
N HIS A 414 14.18 -17.61 -6.67
CA HIS A 414 13.08 -17.21 -5.77
C HIS A 414 13.53 -16.18 -4.73
N ALA A 415 14.37 -15.22 -5.13
CA ALA A 415 14.96 -14.23 -4.23
C ALA A 415 13.91 -13.43 -3.45
N ASP A 416 12.80 -13.04 -4.11
CA ASP A 416 11.71 -12.26 -3.52
C ASP A 416 10.93 -13.05 -2.47
N GLU A 417 10.53 -14.28 -2.77
CA GLU A 417 9.85 -15.17 -1.81
C GLU A 417 10.74 -15.42 -0.58
N MET A 418 12.05 -15.61 -0.81
CA MET A 418 13.03 -15.79 0.26
C MET A 418 13.16 -14.53 1.13
N GLY A 419 13.11 -13.34 0.50
CA GLY A 419 13.08 -12.05 1.19
C GLY A 419 11.83 -11.89 2.05
N ARG A 420 10.66 -12.22 1.51
CA ARG A 420 9.37 -12.18 2.23
C ARG A 420 9.38 -13.12 3.43
N LEU A 421 9.87 -14.36 3.26
CA LEU A 421 9.96 -15.34 4.35
C LEU A 421 10.86 -14.85 5.50
N ARG A 422 12.05 -14.29 5.20
CA ARG A 422 12.95 -13.71 6.22
C ARG A 422 12.34 -12.50 6.94
N SER A 423 11.62 -11.64 6.23
CA SER A 423 10.92 -10.52 6.85
C SER A 423 9.79 -11.03 7.74
N GLN A 424 9.12 -12.11 7.35
CA GLN A 424 8.06 -12.72 8.13
C GLN A 424 8.58 -13.35 9.43
N THR A 425 9.73 -14.02 9.43
CA THR A 425 10.31 -14.59 10.67
C THR A 425 10.59 -13.53 11.72
N ARG A 426 11.16 -12.38 11.32
CA ARG A 426 11.38 -11.24 12.23
C ARG A 426 10.09 -10.69 12.82
N ARG A 427 9.03 -10.61 12.02
CA ARG A 427 7.71 -10.14 12.48
C ARG A 427 7.05 -11.13 13.43
N ILE A 428 7.24 -12.43 13.21
CA ILE A 428 6.78 -13.48 14.12
C ILE A 428 7.50 -13.36 15.46
N ASP A 429 8.83 -13.22 15.47
CA ASP A 429 9.62 -13.01 16.69
C ASP A 429 9.13 -11.79 17.49
N GLN A 430 8.88 -10.67 16.81
CA GLN A 430 8.33 -9.46 17.44
C GLN A 430 6.92 -9.67 18.01
N ALA A 431 6.08 -10.40 17.29
CA ALA A 431 4.74 -10.73 17.74
C ALA A 431 4.77 -11.63 18.98
N LEU A 432 5.64 -12.66 19.00
CA LEU A 432 5.82 -13.53 20.17
C LEU A 432 6.29 -12.75 21.39
N ALA A 433 7.29 -11.88 21.24
CA ALA A 433 7.76 -11.02 22.33
C ALA A 433 6.66 -10.12 22.89
N ALA A 434 5.86 -9.49 22.02
CA ALA A 434 4.73 -8.68 22.44
C ALA A 434 3.65 -9.49 23.19
N GLN A 435 3.43 -10.75 22.82
CA GLN A 435 2.49 -11.64 23.52
C GLN A 435 3.04 -12.13 24.87
N VAL A 436 4.35 -12.34 24.99
CA VAL A 436 5.00 -12.62 26.28
C VAL A 436 4.79 -11.45 27.25
N ASP A 437 5.09 -10.22 26.82
CA ASP A 437 4.88 -9.02 27.63
C ASP A 437 3.41 -8.85 28.03
N ARG A 438 2.49 -9.19 27.12
CA ARG A 438 1.05 -9.15 27.38
C ARG A 438 0.66 -10.18 28.45
N LEU A 439 1.03 -11.45 28.26
CA LEU A 439 0.72 -12.53 29.20
C LEU A 439 1.27 -12.23 30.60
N ALA A 440 2.48 -11.66 30.69
CA ALA A 440 3.04 -11.22 31.97
C ALA A 440 2.18 -10.14 32.65
N ARG A 441 1.72 -9.12 31.91
CA ARG A 441 0.81 -8.09 32.45
C ARG A 441 -0.53 -8.68 32.89
N GLU A 442 -1.11 -9.58 32.10
CA GLU A 442 -2.40 -10.21 32.40
C GLU A 442 -2.32 -11.14 33.62
N MET A 443 -1.17 -11.80 33.81
CA MET A 443 -0.88 -12.57 35.02
C MET A 443 -0.89 -11.66 36.25
N THR A 444 -0.19 -10.53 36.21
CA THR A 444 -0.16 -9.56 37.32
C THR A 444 -1.52 -8.91 37.57
N ALA A 445 -2.29 -8.64 36.52
CA ALA A 445 -3.65 -8.11 36.64
C ALA A 445 -4.66 -9.16 37.16
N GLY A 446 -4.28 -10.43 37.22
CA GLY A 446 -5.14 -11.52 37.66
C GLY A 446 -6.35 -11.72 36.75
N ARG A 447 -6.22 -11.47 35.44
CA ARG A 447 -7.35 -11.60 34.51
C ARG A 447 -7.89 -13.01 34.47
N ALA A 448 -9.21 -13.13 34.28
CA ALA A 448 -9.91 -14.38 34.03
C ALA A 448 -10.49 -14.42 32.62
N TRP A 449 -10.44 -15.60 32.01
CA TRP A 449 -11.12 -15.95 30.77
C TRP A 449 -12.13 -17.05 31.03
N ARG A 450 -13.12 -17.18 30.15
CA ARG A 450 -13.93 -18.40 30.07
C ARG A 450 -13.11 -19.50 29.39
N TYR A 451 -13.26 -20.75 29.84
CA TYR A 451 -12.48 -21.87 29.33
C TYR A 451 -12.61 -22.06 27.81
N ASP A 452 -13.82 -22.00 27.27
CA ASP A 452 -14.07 -22.10 25.82
C ASP A 452 -13.31 -21.05 25.00
N ARG A 453 -13.37 -19.78 25.42
CA ARG A 453 -12.66 -18.66 24.77
C ARG A 453 -11.16 -18.73 24.96
N TRP A 454 -10.70 -19.17 26.13
CA TRP A 454 -9.29 -19.38 26.37
C TRP A 454 -8.72 -20.49 25.49
N CYS A 455 -9.44 -21.59 25.28
CA CYS A 455 -9.03 -22.63 24.34
C CYS A 455 -8.90 -22.05 22.93
N GLU A 456 -9.93 -21.35 22.45
CA GLU A 456 -9.97 -20.76 21.11
C GLU A 456 -8.86 -19.72 20.87
N HIS A 457 -8.69 -18.75 21.78
CA HIS A 457 -7.81 -17.61 21.58
C HIS A 457 -6.36 -17.82 22.02
N TYR A 458 -6.13 -18.77 22.95
CA TYR A 458 -4.80 -19.05 23.50
C TYR A 458 -4.37 -20.47 23.17
N LEU A 459 -5.01 -21.49 23.74
CA LEU A 459 -4.50 -22.86 23.71
C LEU A 459 -4.35 -23.42 22.29
N ASP A 460 -5.34 -23.16 21.44
CA ASP A 460 -5.45 -23.69 20.08
C ASP A 460 -5.03 -22.67 19.01
N HIS A 461 -4.74 -21.43 19.43
CA HIS A 461 -4.29 -20.40 18.50
C HIS A 461 -2.94 -20.81 17.85
N PRO A 462 -2.80 -20.82 16.51
CA PRO A 462 -1.62 -21.35 15.83
C PRO A 462 -0.28 -20.74 16.23
N LEU A 463 -0.26 -19.45 16.60
CA LEU A 463 0.93 -18.78 17.14
C LEU A 463 1.01 -18.80 18.68
N VAL A 464 0.02 -18.19 19.34
CA VAL A 464 -0.02 -17.99 20.81
C VAL A 464 -0.09 -19.30 21.58
N GLY A 465 -0.63 -20.37 20.99
CA GLY A 465 -0.75 -21.69 21.62
C GLY A 465 0.58 -22.24 22.11
N VAL A 466 1.70 -21.94 21.44
CA VAL A 466 3.01 -22.37 21.94
C VAL A 466 3.37 -21.68 23.24
N LEU A 467 3.05 -20.40 23.37
CA LEU A 467 3.27 -19.66 24.61
C LEU A 467 2.30 -20.14 25.70
N ALA A 468 1.01 -20.29 25.36
CA ALA A 468 -0.01 -20.73 26.31
C ALA A 468 0.28 -22.13 26.88
N ARG A 469 0.76 -23.06 26.05
CA ARG A 469 1.12 -24.43 26.44
C ARG A 469 2.39 -24.51 27.28
N GLY A 470 3.25 -23.49 27.24
CA GLY A 470 4.44 -23.39 28.09
C GLY A 470 4.16 -22.80 29.49
N LEU A 471 2.90 -22.49 29.81
CA LEU A 471 2.49 -21.86 31.06
C LEU A 471 1.65 -22.81 31.92
N ILE A 472 1.62 -22.51 33.21
CA ILE A 472 0.72 -23.10 34.19
C ILE A 472 -0.51 -22.20 34.30
N TRP A 473 -1.69 -22.81 34.29
CA TRP A 473 -2.98 -22.16 34.36
C TRP A 473 -3.75 -22.66 35.57
N THR A 474 -4.59 -21.82 36.15
CA THR A 474 -5.60 -22.24 37.12
C THR A 474 -6.93 -22.33 36.39
N VAL A 475 -7.45 -23.55 36.24
CA VAL A 475 -8.73 -23.84 35.58
C VAL A 475 -9.71 -24.32 36.63
N ASP A 476 -10.78 -23.56 36.86
CA ASP A 476 -11.77 -23.84 37.91
C ASP A 476 -11.15 -24.05 39.30
N GLY A 477 -10.11 -23.28 39.61
CA GLY A 477 -9.34 -23.40 40.87
C GLY A 477 -8.25 -24.48 40.87
N GLN A 478 -8.17 -25.34 39.84
CA GLN A 478 -7.15 -26.37 39.74
C GLN A 478 -5.95 -25.91 38.89
N SER A 479 -4.74 -25.98 39.45
CA SER A 479 -3.48 -25.74 38.73
C SER A 479 -3.23 -26.83 37.68
N CYS A 480 -2.96 -26.43 36.44
CA CYS A 480 -2.76 -27.32 35.29
C CYS A 480 -1.64 -26.82 34.38
N GLY A 481 -0.78 -27.72 33.88
CA GLY A 481 0.13 -27.47 32.76
C GLY A 481 -0.33 -28.21 31.50
N TYR A 482 0.29 -27.94 30.35
CA TYR A 482 0.00 -28.68 29.11
C TYR A 482 1.16 -29.63 28.77
N ALA A 483 0.87 -30.93 28.71
CA ALA A 483 1.83 -31.97 28.33
C ALA A 483 1.11 -33.13 27.63
N ASP A 484 1.83 -33.84 26.75
CA ASP A 484 1.30 -35.00 26.03
C ASP A 484 -0.03 -34.73 25.29
N GLY A 485 -0.18 -33.52 24.76
CA GLY A 485 -1.35 -33.13 23.97
C GLY A 485 -2.60 -32.76 24.77
N ALA A 486 -2.52 -32.62 26.11
CA ALA A 486 -3.65 -32.23 26.94
C ALA A 486 -3.24 -31.39 28.16
N LEU A 487 -4.23 -30.78 28.82
CA LEU A 487 -4.03 -30.23 30.16
C LEU A 487 -3.86 -31.35 31.20
N ARG A 488 -2.99 -31.11 32.18
CA ARG A 488 -2.54 -32.07 33.18
C ARG A 488 -2.34 -31.39 34.54
N GLY A 489 -2.83 -32.02 35.60
CA GLY A 489 -2.46 -31.67 36.98
C GLY A 489 -1.04 -32.15 37.34
N LEU A 490 -0.61 -31.90 38.59
CA LEU A 490 0.68 -32.37 39.11
C LEU A 490 0.83 -33.90 39.09
N ASP A 491 -0.30 -34.61 39.20
CA ASP A 491 -0.44 -36.07 39.13
C ASP A 491 -0.62 -36.59 37.69
N ASP A 492 -0.50 -35.72 36.69
CA ASP A 492 -0.73 -35.99 35.27
C ASP A 492 -2.17 -36.44 34.93
N ALA A 493 -3.14 -36.22 35.84
CA ALA A 493 -4.56 -36.40 35.55
C ALA A 493 -5.13 -35.23 34.74
N PRO A 494 -5.98 -35.46 33.73
CA PRO A 494 -6.59 -34.38 32.96
C PRO A 494 -7.72 -33.70 33.76
N PRO A 495 -7.81 -32.36 33.76
CA PRO A 495 -8.97 -31.67 34.32
C PRO A 495 -10.20 -31.88 33.41
N THR A 496 -11.40 -31.82 33.99
CA THR A 496 -12.69 -31.86 33.26
C THR A 496 -13.50 -30.58 33.50
N PRO A 497 -13.02 -29.42 33.01
CA PRO A 497 -13.69 -28.15 33.27
C PRO A 497 -14.98 -28.00 32.44
N ALA A 498 -15.94 -27.28 33.01
CA ALA A 498 -17.09 -26.80 32.25
C ALA A 498 -16.66 -25.75 31.20
N PRO A 499 -17.37 -25.60 30.06
CA PRO A 499 -17.00 -24.63 29.03
C PRO A 499 -16.92 -23.16 29.52
N ASP A 500 -17.70 -22.81 30.53
CA ASP A 500 -17.74 -21.48 31.15
C ASP A 500 -16.83 -21.35 32.39
N ALA A 501 -16.09 -22.40 32.74
CA ALA A 501 -15.19 -22.39 33.88
C ALA A 501 -14.14 -21.26 33.77
N PRO A 502 -13.81 -20.58 34.89
CA PRO A 502 -12.82 -19.52 34.87
C PRO A 502 -11.41 -20.09 34.68
N VAL A 503 -10.66 -19.50 33.76
CA VAL A 503 -9.23 -19.76 33.55
C VAL A 503 -8.44 -18.52 33.94
N ARG A 504 -7.37 -18.69 34.72
CA ARG A 504 -6.44 -17.62 35.10
C ARG A 504 -5.01 -18.08 34.90
N LEU A 505 -4.09 -17.15 34.69
CA LEU A 505 -2.66 -17.48 34.76
C LEU A 505 -2.31 -17.82 36.21
N TRP A 506 -1.63 -18.94 36.40
CA TRP A 506 -1.14 -19.35 37.72
C TRP A 506 -0.08 -18.36 38.20
N HIS A 507 -0.10 -18.00 39.48
CA HIS A 507 0.86 -17.07 40.06
C HIS A 507 1.37 -17.60 41.42
N PRO A 508 2.70 -17.67 41.62
CA PRO A 508 3.28 -18.37 42.78
C PRO A 508 2.90 -17.76 44.14
N ALA A 509 2.54 -16.47 44.18
CA ALA A 509 2.10 -15.81 45.41
C ALA A 509 0.79 -16.38 46.00
N HIS A 510 0.04 -17.18 45.24
CA HIS A 510 -1.21 -17.80 45.69
C HIS A 510 -1.03 -19.25 46.14
N HIS A 511 0.19 -19.79 46.10
CA HIS A 511 0.48 -21.21 46.34
C HIS A 511 1.59 -21.39 47.38
N THR A 512 1.77 -22.60 47.91
CA THR A 512 2.85 -22.92 48.86
C THR A 512 4.19 -23.10 48.16
N GLU A 513 5.30 -22.98 48.88
CA GLU A 513 6.64 -23.22 48.32
C GLU A 513 6.79 -24.66 47.80
N ASP A 514 6.21 -25.63 48.51
CA ASP A 514 6.18 -27.04 48.08
C ASP A 514 5.44 -27.21 46.75
N GLU A 515 4.29 -26.55 46.56
CA GLU A 515 3.55 -26.62 45.31
C GLU A 515 4.34 -25.96 44.16
N VAL A 516 5.01 -24.82 44.41
CA VAL A 516 5.89 -24.18 43.43
C VAL A 516 7.05 -25.11 43.04
N ALA A 517 7.66 -25.79 44.01
CA ALA A 517 8.74 -26.75 43.76
C ALA A 517 8.26 -27.99 42.98
N ALA A 518 7.05 -28.46 43.26
CA ALA A 518 6.41 -29.54 42.51
C ALA A 518 6.18 -29.16 41.05
N TRP A 519 5.63 -27.96 40.79
CA TRP A 519 5.46 -27.45 39.43
C TRP A 519 6.79 -27.24 38.70
N ARG A 520 7.83 -26.74 39.36
CA ARG A 520 9.17 -26.62 38.77
C ARG A 520 9.70 -27.98 38.32
N SER A 521 9.53 -29.01 39.16
CA SER A 521 9.93 -30.38 38.84
C SER A 521 9.08 -30.98 37.71
N TRP A 522 7.77 -30.69 37.69
CA TRP A 522 6.85 -31.10 36.64
C TRP A 522 7.24 -30.51 35.27
N LEU A 523 7.53 -29.22 35.21
CA LEU A 523 7.99 -28.54 33.99
C LEU A 523 9.31 -29.14 33.48
N HIS A 524 10.26 -29.42 34.37
CA HIS A 524 11.53 -30.06 34.00
C HIS A 524 11.34 -31.47 33.46
N ARG A 525 10.49 -32.29 34.10
CA ARG A 525 10.16 -33.65 33.67
C ARG A 525 9.57 -33.72 32.26
N HIS A 526 8.78 -32.71 31.90
CA HIS A 526 8.11 -32.60 30.60
C HIS A 526 8.90 -31.76 29.56
N ASP A 527 10.12 -31.32 29.89
CA ASP A 527 10.98 -30.46 29.04
C ASP A 527 10.29 -29.15 28.59
N ILE A 528 9.55 -28.52 29.51
CA ILE A 528 8.79 -27.30 29.24
C ILE A 528 9.54 -26.06 29.72
N GLY A 529 9.95 -25.22 28.78
CA GLY A 529 10.46 -23.87 29.07
C GLY A 529 9.34 -22.84 29.22
N GLN A 530 9.34 -22.07 30.30
CA GLN A 530 8.30 -21.06 30.53
C GLN A 530 8.56 -19.78 29.71
N PRO A 531 7.58 -19.31 28.91
CA PRO A 531 7.72 -18.06 28.18
C PRO A 531 7.58 -16.82 29.08
N VAL A 532 6.86 -16.96 30.21
CA VAL A 532 6.77 -15.99 31.31
C VAL A 532 7.19 -16.72 32.57
N ALA A 533 8.11 -16.14 33.36
CA ALA A 533 8.53 -16.76 34.61
C ALA A 533 7.36 -16.86 35.60
N GLN A 534 6.97 -18.07 35.96
CA GLN A 534 5.96 -18.32 36.99
C GLN A 534 6.57 -19.00 38.21
N VAL A 535 7.28 -20.12 38.03
CA VAL A 535 7.86 -20.85 39.18
C VAL A 535 9.13 -20.20 39.72
N ASP A 536 9.80 -19.38 38.92
CA ASP A 536 11.04 -18.68 39.31
C ASP A 536 10.82 -17.19 39.60
N LEU A 537 9.56 -16.75 39.64
CA LEU A 537 9.21 -15.38 40.00
C LEU A 537 9.46 -15.16 41.51
N PRO A 538 10.23 -14.15 41.93
CA PRO A 538 10.43 -13.86 43.35
C PRO A 538 9.10 -13.47 44.01
N VAL A 539 8.73 -14.16 45.09
CA VAL A 539 7.55 -13.82 45.89
C VAL A 539 7.99 -13.29 47.25
N VAL A 540 7.65 -12.04 47.55
CA VAL A 540 7.79 -11.48 48.90
C VAL A 540 6.51 -11.78 49.65
N ARG A 541 6.55 -12.74 50.58
CA ARG A 541 5.43 -13.01 51.50
C ARG A 541 5.54 -12.05 52.69
N PRO A 542 4.46 -11.35 53.08
CA PRO A 542 4.46 -10.60 54.33
C PRO A 542 4.67 -11.58 55.49
N VAL A 543 5.63 -11.24 56.37
CA VAL A 543 6.01 -12.01 57.56
C VAL A 543 4.91 -11.96 58.61
#